data_AF-A0A714Q679-F1
#
_entry.id   AF-A0A714Q679-F1
#
_cell.length_a   1.000
_cell.length_b   1.000
_cell.length_c   1.000
_cell.angle_alpha   90.00
_cell.angle_beta   90.00
_cell.angle_gamma   90.00
#
_symmetry.space_group_name_H-M   'P 1'
#
loop_
_entity.id
_entity.type
_entity.pdbx_description
1 polymer ?
#
loop_
_entity_poly.entity_id
_entity_poly.type
_entity_poly.pdbx_seq_one_letter_code
_entity_poly.pdbx_strand_id
1 'polypeptide(L)'
;CEKVKAQKPDVTLVWTLHDHWSVTGRCAFTDGCEGWKSGCQKCPTLSNYPPVRVDRAHQLIGGKRQRFRDMLRLGCQFISPSQHVAEAFNSVYGAGLCRVINNGIDLATEAILAQLSPVPLNPGKPRIAIV
;
A
#
# COMPACT_ATOMS: atom_id res chain seq x y z
N CYS A 1 -16.75 3.68 6.28
CA CYS A 1 -16.93 2.67 7.37
C CYS A 1 -18.21 2.88 8.15
N GLU A 2 -18.54 4.10 8.56
CA GLU A 2 -19.75 4.40 9.36
C GLU A 2 -21.03 3.81 8.75
N LYS A 3 -21.30 4.08 7.46
CA LYS A 3 -22.48 3.54 6.77
C LYS A 3 -22.53 2.00 6.79
N VAL A 4 -21.39 1.35 6.58
CA VAL A 4 -21.30 -0.13 6.60
C VAL A 4 -21.60 -0.65 8.00
N LYS A 5 -21.00 -0.06 9.04
CA LYS A 5 -21.26 -0.45 10.43
C LYS A 5 -22.69 -0.16 10.87
N ALA A 6 -23.29 0.92 10.40
CA ALA A 6 -24.68 1.25 10.70
C ALA A 6 -25.66 0.26 10.04
N GLN A 7 -25.35 -0.23 8.84
CA GLN A 7 -26.21 -1.18 8.12
C GLN A 7 -25.96 -2.64 8.49
N LYS A 8 -24.72 -2.98 8.87
CA LYS A 8 -24.25 -4.34 9.17
C LYS A 8 -23.34 -4.32 10.40
N PRO A 9 -23.90 -4.25 11.62
CA PRO A 9 -23.12 -4.10 12.85
C PRO A 9 -22.23 -5.33 13.14
N ASP A 10 -22.66 -6.50 12.68
CA ASP A 10 -22.01 -7.81 12.80
C ASP A 10 -20.84 -8.02 11.83
N VAL A 11 -20.73 -7.21 10.77
CA VAL A 11 -19.66 -7.35 9.78
C VAL A 11 -18.39 -6.64 10.24
N THR A 12 -17.26 -7.35 10.19
CA THR A 12 -15.93 -6.76 10.35
C THR A 12 -15.38 -6.34 8.99
N LEU A 13 -15.01 -5.06 8.87
CA LEU A 13 -14.30 -4.59 7.68
C LEU A 13 -12.81 -4.87 7.85
N VAL A 14 -12.23 -5.53 6.85
CA VAL A 14 -10.78 -5.78 6.75
C VAL A 14 -10.27 -5.08 5.50
N TRP A 15 -9.23 -4.25 5.65
CA TRP A 15 -8.57 -3.59 4.52
C TRP A 15 -7.15 -4.13 4.35
N THR A 16 -6.90 -4.74 3.19
CA THR A 16 -5.55 -5.10 2.72
C THR A 16 -4.82 -3.90 2.12
N LEU A 17 -3.74 -3.47 2.77
CA LEU A 17 -2.87 -2.38 2.33
C LEU A 17 -1.76 -2.94 1.43
N HIS A 18 -1.76 -2.54 0.16
CA HIS A 18 -0.75 -2.95 -0.81
C HIS A 18 0.39 -1.95 -0.98
N ASP A 19 0.23 -0.75 -0.42
CA ASP A 19 1.13 0.37 -0.66
C ASP A 19 1.22 1.31 0.57
N HIS A 20 2.09 2.31 0.48
CA HIS A 20 2.36 3.30 1.53
C HIS A 20 1.41 4.50 1.50
N TRP A 21 0.37 4.52 0.64
CA TRP A 21 -0.49 5.68 0.48
C TRP A 21 -1.21 6.06 1.77
N SER A 22 -1.52 5.07 2.61
CA SER A 22 -2.16 5.25 3.91
C SER A 22 -1.35 6.18 4.83
N VAL A 23 -0.01 6.04 4.83
CA VAL A 23 0.88 6.76 5.74
C VAL A 23 1.49 8.02 5.14
N THR A 24 1.60 8.12 3.82
CA THR A 24 2.17 9.28 3.13
C THR A 24 1.11 10.33 2.76
N GLY A 25 1.55 11.51 2.32
CA GLY A 25 0.66 12.52 1.75
C GLY A 25 0.06 12.12 0.40
N ARG A 26 0.81 11.39 -0.43
CA ARG A 26 0.35 10.97 -1.79
C ARG A 26 1.00 9.70 -2.37
N CYS A 27 2.22 9.35 -1.95
CA CYS A 27 3.02 8.35 -2.63
C CYS A 27 2.54 6.92 -2.35
N ALA A 28 2.48 6.07 -3.38
CA ALA A 28 2.24 4.64 -3.21
C ALA A 28 3.47 3.91 -2.63
N PHE A 29 4.67 4.39 -2.90
CA PHE A 29 5.90 3.87 -2.29
C PHE A 29 6.80 5.03 -1.87
N THR A 30 7.66 4.79 -0.89
CA THR A 30 8.48 5.85 -0.29
C THR A 30 9.67 6.23 -1.15
N ASP A 31 10.24 5.27 -1.90
CA ASP A 31 11.43 5.50 -2.73
C ASP A 31 12.59 6.10 -1.93
N GLY A 32 12.80 5.58 -0.70
CA GLY A 32 13.78 6.10 0.25
C GLY A 32 13.41 7.44 0.93
N CYS A 33 12.29 8.06 0.57
CA CYS A 33 11.83 9.30 1.21
C CYS A 33 11.23 9.03 2.60
N GLU A 34 11.80 9.67 3.62
CA GLU A 34 11.33 9.61 5.01
C GLU A 34 10.45 10.80 5.42
N GLY A 35 10.21 11.74 4.50
CA GLY A 35 9.45 12.97 4.79
C GLY A 35 8.02 12.73 5.26
N TRP A 36 7.44 11.56 5.00
CA TRP A 36 6.13 11.19 5.54
C TRP A 36 6.11 11.08 7.06
N LYS A 37 7.23 10.72 7.71
CA LYS A 37 7.32 10.67 9.18
C LYS A 37 7.08 12.05 9.81
N SER A 38 7.58 13.10 9.18
CA SER A 38 7.44 14.50 9.61
C SER A 38 6.31 15.28 8.91
N GLY A 39 5.39 14.58 8.23
CA GLY A 39 4.19 15.19 7.68
C GLY A 39 4.30 15.66 6.22
N CYS A 40 5.17 15.08 5.40
CA CYS A 40 5.30 15.34 3.97
C CYS A 40 5.47 16.83 3.60
N GLN A 41 6.32 17.56 4.34
CA GLN A 41 6.50 19.02 4.22
C GLN A 41 6.70 19.53 2.77
N LYS A 42 7.65 18.93 2.05
CA LYS A 42 7.90 19.19 0.63
C LYS A 42 8.19 17.87 -0.07
N CYS A 43 7.37 17.50 -1.04
CA CYS A 43 7.50 16.23 -1.74
C CYS A 43 8.64 16.32 -2.78
N PRO A 44 9.70 15.49 -2.67
CA PRO A 44 10.81 15.53 -3.63
C PRO A 44 10.47 14.88 -4.98
N THR A 45 9.39 14.08 -5.04
CA THR A 45 9.14 13.15 -6.15
C THR A 45 7.72 13.29 -6.73
N LEU A 46 7.40 14.47 -7.26
CA LEU A 46 6.08 14.74 -7.85
C LEU A 46 5.77 13.87 -9.08
N SER A 47 6.81 13.37 -9.76
CA SER A 47 6.70 12.43 -10.89
C SER A 47 6.52 10.97 -10.48
N ASN A 48 6.82 10.59 -9.23
CA ASN A 48 6.63 9.20 -8.79
C ASN A 48 5.16 8.81 -8.83
N TYR A 49 4.84 7.52 -8.82
CA TYR A 49 3.45 7.09 -8.83
C TYR A 49 2.73 7.38 -7.48
N PRO A 50 1.52 7.97 -7.50
CA PRO A 50 0.83 8.57 -8.65
C PRO A 50 1.39 9.98 -8.97
N PRO A 51 1.69 10.30 -10.25
CA PRO A 51 2.30 11.58 -10.62
C PRO A 51 1.32 12.73 -10.40
N VAL A 52 1.83 13.87 -9.93
CA VAL A 52 1.05 15.10 -9.68
C VAL A 52 1.78 16.31 -10.23
N ARG A 53 1.02 17.31 -10.69
CA ARG A 53 1.58 18.59 -11.16
C ARG A 53 1.80 19.60 -10.04
N VAL A 54 1.05 19.47 -8.94
CA VAL A 54 1.05 20.41 -7.81
C VAL A 54 1.28 19.61 -6.53
N ASP A 55 2.25 20.04 -5.73
CA ASP A 55 2.48 19.43 -4.43
C ASP A 55 1.39 19.86 -3.43
N ARG A 56 0.64 18.87 -2.93
CA ARG A 56 -0.30 19.02 -1.82
C ARG A 56 -0.09 17.96 -0.74
N ALA A 57 1.06 17.28 -0.75
CA ALA A 57 1.31 16.13 0.12
C ALA A 57 1.19 16.52 1.60
N HIS A 58 1.79 17.65 1.99
CA HIS A 58 1.72 18.19 3.35
C HIS A 58 0.28 18.52 3.77
N GLN A 59 -0.47 19.18 2.89
CA GLN A 59 -1.83 19.64 3.18
C GLN A 59 -2.81 18.47 3.37
N LEU A 60 -2.61 17.37 2.65
CA LEU A 60 -3.54 16.23 2.63
C LEU A 60 -3.25 15.19 3.72
N ILE A 61 -2.00 15.06 4.17
CA ILE A 61 -1.61 13.95 5.05
C ILE A 61 -2.34 13.96 6.39
N GLY A 62 -2.58 15.13 6.98
CA GLY A 62 -3.25 15.27 8.27
C GLY A 62 -4.68 14.72 8.23
N GLY A 63 -5.47 15.18 7.25
CA GLY A 63 -6.85 14.71 7.04
C GLY A 63 -6.91 13.24 6.65
N LYS A 64 -5.96 12.75 5.84
CA LYS A 64 -5.87 11.32 5.50
C LYS A 64 -5.63 10.47 6.73
N ARG A 65 -4.61 10.80 7.54
CA ARG A 65 -4.31 10.07 8.78
C ARG A 65 -5.46 10.10 9.77
N GLN A 66 -6.20 11.21 9.83
CA GLN A 66 -7.39 11.28 10.67
C GLN A 66 -8.46 10.25 10.24
N ARG A 67 -8.75 10.14 8.94
CA ARG A 67 -9.72 9.14 8.44
C ARG A 67 -9.32 7.71 8.80
N PHE A 68 -8.04 7.36 8.69
CA PHE A 68 -7.57 6.03 9.12
C PHE A 68 -7.76 5.81 10.63
N ARG A 69 -7.51 6.82 11.47
CA ARG A 69 -7.82 6.75 12.90
C ARG A 69 -9.31 6.58 13.17
N ASP A 70 -10.17 7.29 12.44
CA ASP A 70 -11.63 7.14 12.57
C ASP A 70 -12.06 5.73 12.19
N MET A 71 -11.48 5.15 11.13
CA MET A 71 -11.71 3.76 10.74
C MET A 71 -11.29 2.74 11.81
N LEU A 72 -10.14 2.96 12.44
CA LEU A 72 -9.68 2.14 13.57
C LEU A 72 -10.67 2.20 14.73
N ARG A 73 -11.17 3.39 15.09
CA ARG A 73 -12.19 3.56 16.15
C ARG A 73 -13.50 2.86 15.83
N LEU A 74 -13.85 2.73 14.55
CA LEU A 74 -15.01 2.00 14.08
C LEU A 74 -14.80 0.47 14.01
N GLY A 75 -13.65 -0.03 14.46
CA GLY A 75 -13.33 -1.45 14.48
C GLY A 75 -12.92 -2.04 13.12
N CYS A 76 -12.45 -1.21 12.19
CA CYS A 76 -11.81 -1.70 10.96
C CYS A 76 -10.47 -2.35 11.28
N GLN A 77 -10.22 -3.52 10.69
CA GLN A 77 -8.93 -4.21 10.78
C GLN A 77 -8.10 -3.92 9.53
N PHE A 78 -6.78 -3.86 9.71
CA PHE A 78 -5.84 -3.64 8.61
C PHE A 78 -4.89 -4.84 8.51
N ILE A 79 -4.65 -5.27 7.28
CA ILE A 79 -3.69 -6.31 6.95
C ILE A 79 -2.80 -5.85 5.80
N SER A 80 -1.64 -6.45 5.61
CA SER A 80 -0.80 -6.21 4.44
C SER A 80 -0.02 -7.47 4.06
N PRO A 81 0.20 -7.74 2.76
CA PRO A 81 1.13 -8.78 2.33
C PRO A 81 2.60 -8.36 2.46
N SER A 82 2.88 -7.11 2.81
CA SER A 82 4.24 -6.57 2.90
C SER A 82 4.58 -6.17 4.33
N GLN A 83 5.71 -6.69 4.83
CA GLN A 83 6.27 -6.31 6.12
C GLN A 83 6.53 -4.79 6.19
N HIS A 84 7.14 -4.22 5.14
CA HIS A 84 7.46 -2.79 5.09
C HIS A 84 6.22 -1.90 5.16
N VAL A 85 5.14 -2.27 4.46
CA VAL A 85 3.89 -1.50 4.47
C VAL A 85 3.22 -1.60 5.85
N ALA A 86 3.19 -2.79 6.45
CA ALA A 86 2.62 -2.99 7.78
C ALA A 86 3.40 -2.23 8.87
N GLU A 87 4.73 -2.28 8.84
CA GLU A 87 5.60 -1.53 9.76
C GLU A 87 5.42 -0.03 9.63
N ALA A 88 5.38 0.49 8.40
CA ALA A 88 5.13 1.91 8.16
C ALA A 88 3.77 2.32 8.73
N PHE A 89 2.72 1.53 8.48
CA PHE A 89 1.39 1.76 9.06
C PHE A 89 1.44 1.78 10.60
N ASN A 90 2.03 0.74 11.19
CA ASN A 90 2.13 0.59 12.63
C ASN A 90 2.92 1.72 13.29
N SER A 91 3.95 2.26 12.61
CA SER A 91 4.72 3.40 13.10
C SER A 91 3.90 4.70 13.20
N VAL A 92 2.85 4.85 12.36
CA VAL A 92 2.00 6.05 12.33
C VAL A 92 0.79 5.91 13.22
N TYR A 93 0.18 4.73 13.26
CA TYR A 93 -1.13 4.54 13.88
C TYR A 93 -1.07 3.80 15.22
N GLY A 94 -0.01 3.03 15.49
CA GLY A 94 0.16 2.23 16.69
C GLY A 94 0.63 0.81 16.37
N ALA A 95 1.47 0.25 17.25
CA ALA A 95 2.01 -1.10 17.09
C ALA A 95 0.89 -2.16 17.03
N GLY A 96 1.01 -3.11 16.09
CA GLY A 96 0.10 -4.25 15.95
C GLY A 96 -1.25 -3.95 15.30
N LEU A 97 -1.51 -2.73 14.83
CA LEU A 97 -2.79 -2.35 14.22
C LEU A 97 -2.94 -2.85 12.76
N CYS A 98 -1.82 -3.05 12.06
CA CYS A 98 -1.75 -3.73 10.78
C CYS A 98 -0.99 -5.05 10.94
N ARG A 99 -1.63 -6.16 10.57
CA ARG A 99 -1.03 -7.50 10.62
C ARG A 99 -0.50 -7.91 9.25
N VAL A 100 0.60 -8.64 9.24
CA VAL A 100 1.16 -9.17 8.00
C VAL A 100 0.50 -10.49 7.65
N ILE A 101 -0.06 -10.58 6.44
CA ILE A 101 -0.62 -11.80 5.84
C ILE A 101 -0.07 -11.89 4.42
N ASN A 102 1.00 -12.68 4.25
CA ASN A 102 1.69 -12.82 2.97
C ASN A 102 0.78 -13.45 1.91
N ASN A 103 0.98 -13.05 0.65
CA ASN A 103 0.35 -13.74 -0.47
C ASN A 103 0.88 -15.18 -0.54
N GLY A 104 -0.04 -16.15 -0.64
CA GLY A 104 0.32 -17.53 -0.91
C GLY A 104 0.75 -17.73 -2.36
N ILE A 105 1.68 -18.66 -2.59
CA ILE A 105 2.05 -19.16 -3.91
C ILE A 105 1.74 -20.66 -3.98
N ASP A 106 1.28 -21.14 -5.13
CA ASP A 106 1.08 -22.56 -5.35
C ASP A 106 2.40 -23.21 -5.82
N LEU A 107 3.01 -24.00 -4.94
CA LEU A 107 4.32 -24.61 -5.20
C LEU A 107 4.29 -25.59 -6.37
N ALA A 108 3.15 -26.23 -6.64
CA ALA A 108 3.00 -27.12 -7.78
C ALA A 108 3.06 -26.34 -9.11
N THR A 109 2.31 -25.25 -9.21
CA THR A 109 2.36 -24.33 -10.35
C THR A 109 3.76 -23.77 -10.56
N GLU A 110 4.42 -23.29 -9.50
CA GLU A 110 5.80 -22.76 -9.60
C GLU A 110 6.80 -23.83 -10.08
N ALA A 111 6.67 -25.07 -9.61
CA ALA A 111 7.51 -26.17 -10.06
C ALA A 111 7.30 -26.55 -11.54
N ILE A 112 6.08 -26.41 -12.06
CA ILE A 112 5.77 -26.61 -13.48
C ILE A 112 6.36 -25.46 -14.31
N LEU A 113 6.18 -24.21 -13.86
CA LEU A 113 6.71 -23.03 -14.54
C LEU A 113 8.24 -23.08 -14.66
N ALA A 114 8.93 -23.57 -13.62
CA ALA A 114 10.39 -23.73 -13.63
C ALA A 114 10.92 -24.73 -14.67
N GLN A 115 10.07 -25.64 -15.15
CA GLN A 115 10.43 -26.62 -16.18
C GLN A 115 10.17 -26.12 -17.61
N LEU A 116 9.48 -24.99 -17.77
CA LEU A 116 9.23 -24.42 -19.09
C LEU A 116 10.54 -23.92 -19.70
N SER A 117 10.78 -24.31 -20.96
CA SER A 117 11.92 -23.78 -21.70
C SER A 117 11.72 -22.27 -21.94
N PRO A 118 12.75 -21.44 -21.72
CA PRO A 118 12.66 -20.01 -22.02
C PRO A 118 12.27 -19.81 -23.48
N VAL A 119 11.30 -18.93 -23.73
CA VAL A 119 10.96 -18.53 -25.10
C VAL A 119 12.20 -17.86 -25.72
N PRO A 120 12.66 -18.31 -26.90
CA PRO A 120 13.80 -17.69 -27.57
C PRO A 120 13.58 -16.18 -27.72
N LEU A 121 14.53 -15.39 -27.26
CA LEU A 121 14.48 -13.94 -27.39
C LEU A 121 14.49 -13.59 -28.87
N ASN A 122 13.39 -13.00 -29.36
CA ASN A 122 13.29 -12.51 -30.72
C ASN A 122 13.92 -11.11 -30.80
N PRO A 123 15.08 -10.92 -31.45
CA PRO A 123 15.84 -9.67 -31.37
C PRO A 123 15.07 -8.44 -31.90
N GLY A 124 14.09 -8.65 -32.77
CA GLY A 124 13.28 -7.60 -33.39
C GLY A 124 11.99 -7.23 -32.66
N LYS A 125 11.65 -7.88 -31.54
CA LYS A 125 10.40 -7.60 -30.80
C LYS A 125 10.70 -6.68 -29.61
N PRO A 126 10.02 -5.53 -29.46
CA PRO A 126 10.23 -4.66 -28.33
C PRO A 126 9.96 -5.41 -27.02
N ARG A 127 10.88 -5.30 -26.05
CA ARG A 127 10.70 -5.85 -24.71
C ARG A 127 9.68 -4.98 -23.98
N ILE A 128 8.43 -5.43 -23.97
CA ILE A 128 7.39 -4.82 -23.15
C ILE A 128 7.48 -5.45 -21.77
N ALA A 129 7.95 -4.68 -20.79
CA ALA A 129 7.75 -5.01 -19.39
C ALA A 129 6.36 -4.52 -19.00
N ILE A 130 5.48 -5.44 -18.63
CA ILE A 130 4.22 -5.11 -17.96
C ILE A 130 4.55 -5.09 -16.48
N VAL A 131 4.49 -3.91 -15.87
CA VAL A 131 4.68 -3.69 -14.43
C VAL A 131 3.30 -3.54 -13.78
#